data_AF-A0A6P7FRY7-F1
#
_entry.id   AF-A0A6P7FRY7-F1
#
_cell.length_a   1.000
_cell.length_b   1.000
_cell.length_c   1.000
_cell.angle_alpha   90.00
_cell.angle_beta   90.00
_cell.angle_gamma   90.00
#
_symmetry.space_group_name_H-M   'P 1'
#
loop_
_entity.id
_entity.type
_entity.pdbx_description
1 polymer ?
#
loop_
_entity_poly.entity_id
_entity_poly.type
_entity_poly.pdbx_seq_one_letter_code
_entity_poly.pdbx_strand_id
1 'polypeptide(L)'
;MFRLMVLSTTVICLVLPVISGASVHCNENKKGCGPTFCANKRFGCPLIKACKATQVEKTWSRQCICCPTCFNVVSEGEPCGGDPIYAVCANGLKCCSNVCRKVD
;
A
#
# COMPACT_ATOMS: atom_id res chain seq x y z
N MET A 1 -1.57 -59.73 23.08
CA MET A 1 -2.37 -59.50 21.85
C MET A 1 -3.81 -59.25 22.32
N PHE A 2 -4.40 -58.07 22.38
CA PHE A 2 -4.43 -56.90 21.50
C PHE A 2 -4.60 -55.65 22.39
N ARG A 3 -3.53 -54.89 22.61
CA ARG A 3 -3.61 -53.53 23.14
C ARG A 3 -3.29 -52.60 21.98
N LEU A 4 -4.26 -52.24 21.14
CA LEU A 4 -4.11 -51.25 20.06
C LEU A 4 -5.40 -51.26 19.22
N MET A 5 -6.50 -50.63 19.66
CA MET A 5 -7.61 -50.23 18.76
C MET A 5 -8.55 -49.17 19.37
N VAL A 6 -8.13 -48.38 20.37
CA VAL A 6 -9.01 -47.32 20.92
C VAL A 6 -8.20 -46.11 21.32
N LEU A 7 -7.60 -45.39 20.37
CA LEU A 7 -7.01 -44.05 20.61
C LEU A 7 -6.67 -43.27 19.33
N SER A 8 -7.27 -43.62 18.18
CA SER A 8 -6.86 -43.10 16.86
C SER A 8 -7.92 -42.30 16.13
N THR A 9 -8.80 -41.58 16.83
CA THR A 9 -9.77 -40.67 16.17
C THR A 9 -9.85 -39.27 16.77
N THR A 10 -9.13 -38.96 17.85
CA THR A 10 -9.21 -37.63 18.50
C THR A 10 -8.02 -36.69 18.22
N VAL A 11 -7.05 -37.09 17.38
CA VAL A 11 -5.82 -36.31 17.15
C VAL A 11 -5.57 -36.02 15.66
N ILE A 12 -6.62 -35.74 14.88
CA ILE A 12 -6.49 -35.37 13.46
C ILE A 12 -7.18 -34.02 13.14
N CYS A 13 -7.68 -33.29 14.15
CA CYS A 13 -8.32 -31.98 13.93
C CYS A 13 -7.43 -30.75 14.21
N LEU A 14 -6.12 -30.90 14.47
CA LEU A 14 -5.25 -29.78 14.91
C LEU A 14 -4.23 -29.29 13.87
N VAL A 15 -4.32 -29.74 12.63
CA VAL A 15 -3.44 -29.27 11.54
C VAL A 15 -4.25 -29.02 10.28
N LEU A 16 -5.25 -28.16 10.38
CA LEU A 16 -5.57 -27.31 9.25
C LEU A 16 -4.54 -26.19 9.29
N PRO A 17 -3.55 -26.14 8.37
CA PRO A 17 -2.87 -24.88 8.17
C PRO A 17 -3.96 -23.96 7.65
N VAL A 18 -4.42 -23.03 8.50
CA VAL A 18 -5.17 -21.87 8.07
C VAL A 18 -4.16 -21.02 7.29
N ILE A 19 -3.83 -21.48 6.07
CA ILE A 19 -3.27 -20.64 5.03
C ILE A 19 -4.46 -19.82 4.54
N SER A 20 -4.99 -18.98 5.43
CA SER A 20 -5.64 -17.77 5.00
C SER A 20 -4.52 -16.98 4.35
N GLY A 21 -4.31 -17.23 3.06
CA GLY A 21 -3.85 -16.20 2.15
C GLY A 21 -4.89 -15.10 2.23
N ALA A 22 -4.81 -14.32 3.30
CA ALA A 22 -5.54 -13.09 3.44
C ALA A 22 -4.95 -12.23 2.33
N SER A 23 -5.59 -12.28 1.16
CA SER A 23 -5.41 -11.27 0.13
C SER A 23 -5.53 -9.95 0.87
N VAL A 24 -4.39 -9.29 1.13
CA VAL A 24 -4.36 -8.04 1.85
C VAL A 24 -5.12 -7.10 0.95
N HIS A 25 -6.39 -6.88 1.27
CA HIS A 25 -7.25 -6.03 0.47
C HIS A 25 -6.70 -4.61 0.64
N CYS A 26 -5.83 -4.22 -0.29
CA CYS A 26 -5.17 -2.94 -0.27
C CYS A 26 -6.20 -1.89 -0.67
N ASN A 27 -6.83 -1.28 0.32
CA ASN A 27 -7.57 -0.06 0.08
C ASN A 27 -6.55 1.05 -0.09
N GLU A 28 -6.19 1.32 -1.34
CA GLU A 28 -5.33 2.45 -1.66
C GLU A 28 -5.98 3.71 -1.08
N ASN A 29 -5.22 4.51 -0.33
CA ASN A 29 -5.79 5.72 0.24
C ASN A 29 -6.12 6.70 -0.90
N LYS A 30 -7.37 6.72 -1.35
CA LYS A 30 -7.88 7.64 -2.37
C LYS A 30 -8.62 8.75 -1.62
N LYS A 31 -8.23 10.01 -1.82
CA LYS A 31 -8.97 11.18 -1.29
C LYS A 31 -10.29 11.46 -2.04
N GLY A 32 -10.91 10.43 -2.62
CA GLY A 32 -12.08 10.58 -3.49
C GLY A 32 -11.77 11.13 -4.89
N CYS A 33 -10.50 11.42 -5.20
CA CYS A 33 -10.10 11.82 -6.54
C CYS A 33 -9.85 10.60 -7.45
N GLY A 34 -10.40 10.65 -8.66
CA GLY A 34 -10.22 9.61 -9.67
C GLY A 34 -8.81 9.62 -10.30
N PRO A 35 -8.45 8.56 -11.03
CA PRO A 35 -7.17 8.49 -11.73
C PRO A 35 -6.99 9.59 -12.78
N THR A 36 -8.08 10.08 -13.36
CA THR A 36 -8.09 11.14 -14.39
C THR A 36 -8.41 12.52 -13.83
N PHE A 37 -8.44 12.70 -12.50
CA PHE A 37 -8.86 13.95 -11.86
C PHE A 37 -8.10 15.18 -12.38
N CYS A 38 -6.84 15.01 -12.76
CA CYS A 38 -6.00 16.10 -13.27
C CYS A 38 -5.99 16.26 -14.80
N ALA A 39 -6.49 15.29 -15.57
CA ALA A 39 -6.26 15.18 -17.01
C ALA A 39 -6.82 16.36 -17.84
N ASN A 40 -7.92 16.97 -17.38
CA ASN A 40 -8.62 18.03 -18.11
C ASN A 40 -8.65 19.37 -17.36
N LYS A 41 -7.82 19.50 -16.32
CA LYS A 41 -7.78 20.70 -15.48
C LYS A 41 -6.44 21.39 -15.61
N ARG A 42 -6.46 22.69 -15.90
CA ARG A 42 -5.26 23.53 -15.88
C ARG A 42 -5.16 24.16 -14.49
N PHE A 43 -4.10 23.83 -13.77
CA PHE A 43 -3.79 24.42 -12.47
C PHE A 43 -2.60 25.36 -12.63
N GLY A 44 -2.65 26.52 -11.97
CA GLY A 44 -1.47 27.35 -11.80
C GLY A 44 -0.51 26.67 -10.83
N CYS A 45 0.46 25.92 -11.34
CA CYS A 45 1.40 25.20 -10.50
C CYS A 45 2.56 26.09 -10.05
N PRO A 46 2.92 26.07 -8.75
CA PRO A 46 4.08 26.79 -8.27
C PRO A 46 5.36 26.18 -8.87
N LEU A 47 6.37 27.02 -9.05
CA LEU A 47 7.72 26.54 -9.35
C LEU A 47 8.26 25.83 -8.11
N ILE A 48 8.54 24.53 -8.23
CA ILE A 48 9.19 23.75 -7.18
C ILE A 48 10.70 23.76 -7.37
N LYS A 49 11.44 23.64 -6.27
CA LYS A 49 12.88 23.39 -6.32
C LYS A 49 13.14 21.95 -6.76
N ALA A 50 14.35 21.68 -7.27
CA ALA A 50 14.79 20.32 -7.54
C ALA A 50 14.64 19.44 -6.30
N CYS A 51 14.05 18.26 -6.48
CA CYS A 51 13.87 17.28 -5.41
C CYS A 51 15.24 16.75 -4.92
N LYS A 52 15.30 16.37 -3.64
CA LYS A 52 16.49 15.73 -3.06
C LYS A 52 16.69 14.34 -3.66
N ALA A 53 17.90 13.79 -3.54
CA ALA A 53 18.22 12.44 -4.03
C ALA A 53 17.33 11.32 -3.44
N THR A 54 16.74 11.53 -2.26
CA THR A 54 15.83 10.59 -1.58
C THR A 54 14.35 10.83 -1.91
N GLN A 55 14.08 11.74 -2.85
CA GLN A 55 12.74 12.16 -3.23
C GLN A 55 12.49 11.91 -4.71
N VAL A 56 11.22 11.80 -5.06
CA VAL A 56 10.78 11.71 -6.46
C VAL A 56 9.81 12.82 -6.77
N GLU A 57 10.00 13.45 -7.93
CA GLU A 57 9.04 14.38 -8.48
C GLU A 57 7.87 13.61 -9.08
N LYS A 58 6.65 13.90 -8.64
CA LYS A 58 5.47 13.18 -9.11
C LYS A 58 4.19 14.03 -8.99
N THR A 59 3.22 13.74 -9.85
CA THR A 59 1.81 14.09 -9.67
C THR A 59 1.02 12.89 -9.18
N TRP A 60 -0.02 13.10 -8.37
CA TRP A 60 -0.79 12.01 -7.77
C TRP A 60 -2.29 12.32 -7.80
N SER A 61 -2.92 12.05 -8.95
CA SER A 61 -4.33 12.38 -9.20
C SER A 61 -5.29 11.73 -8.20
N ARG A 62 -5.02 10.49 -7.77
CA ARG A 62 -5.83 9.79 -6.74
C ARG A 62 -5.77 10.43 -5.35
N GLN A 63 -4.77 11.27 -5.12
CA GLN A 63 -4.58 12.07 -3.90
C GLN A 63 -4.96 13.55 -4.13
N CYS A 64 -5.60 13.86 -5.27
CA CYS A 64 -5.95 15.21 -5.69
C CYS A 64 -4.74 16.14 -5.93
N ILE A 65 -3.54 15.58 -6.09
CA ILE A 65 -2.30 16.35 -6.31
C ILE A 65 -2.03 16.43 -7.81
N CYS A 66 -2.37 17.57 -8.40
CA CYS A 66 -2.26 17.79 -9.85
C CYS A 66 -1.01 18.57 -10.27
N CYS A 67 -0.35 19.24 -9.33
CA CYS A 67 0.93 19.87 -9.59
C CYS A 67 2.08 18.93 -9.21
N PRO A 68 3.18 18.91 -9.99
CA PRO A 68 4.36 18.17 -9.62
C PRO A 68 4.87 18.68 -8.27
N THR A 69 5.23 17.75 -7.40
CA THR A 69 5.86 18.03 -6.11
C THR A 69 6.79 16.88 -5.72
N CYS A 70 7.66 17.13 -4.76
CA CYS A 70 8.62 16.14 -4.28
C CYS A 70 7.99 15.27 -3.19
N PHE A 71 7.98 13.96 -3.41
CA PHE A 71 7.56 12.97 -2.42
C PHE A 71 8.78 12.25 -1.86
N ASN A 72 8.82 12.01 -0.56
CA ASN A 72 9.81 11.12 0.03
C ASN A 72 9.55 9.68 -0.42
N VAL A 73 10.59 8.92 -0.71
CA VAL A 73 10.47 7.47 -0.93
C VAL A 73 10.67 6.76 0.40
N VAL A 74 9.68 5.97 0.82
CA VAL A 74 9.66 5.31 2.14
C VAL A 74 9.53 3.80 2.03
N SER A 75 9.96 3.10 3.08
CA SER A 75 10.05 1.64 3.13
C SER A 75 8.73 0.98 3.53
N GLU A 76 8.69 -0.35 3.52
CA GLU A 76 7.55 -1.13 4.02
C GLU A 76 7.26 -0.78 5.49
N GLY A 77 5.98 -0.61 5.83
CA GLY A 77 5.52 -0.22 7.16
C GLY A 77 5.51 1.29 7.43
N GLU A 78 6.13 2.10 6.58
CA GLU A 78 6.18 3.56 6.75
C GLU A 78 4.94 4.27 6.19
N PRO A 79 4.62 5.48 6.71
CA PRO A 79 3.47 6.25 6.25
C PRO A 79 3.65 6.76 4.82
N CYS A 80 2.58 6.68 4.04
CA CYS A 80 2.54 7.15 2.66
C CYS A 80 1.23 7.87 2.35
N GLY A 81 1.25 8.70 1.32
CA GLY A 81 0.09 9.45 0.85
C GLY A 81 0.44 10.82 0.29
N GLY A 82 -0.62 11.54 -0.08
CA GLY A 82 -0.55 12.95 -0.43
C GLY A 82 -0.46 13.83 0.80
N ASP A 83 -1.11 14.99 0.76
CA ASP A 83 -1.22 15.90 1.90
C ASP A 83 -1.87 15.23 3.13
N PRO A 84 -1.29 15.30 4.34
CA PRO A 84 -0.07 16.05 4.72
C PRO A 84 1.24 15.23 4.70
N ILE A 85 1.21 13.96 4.28
CA ILE A 85 2.34 13.01 4.40
C ILE A 85 3.42 13.25 3.33
N TYR A 86 3.01 13.48 2.07
CA TYR A 86 3.88 13.63 0.91
C TYR A 86 5.00 12.57 0.82
N ALA A 87 4.59 11.29 0.88
CA ALA A 87 5.49 10.16 0.72
C ALA A 87 4.91 9.06 -0.19
N VAL A 88 5.76 8.45 -1.00
CA VAL A 88 5.47 7.31 -1.87
C VAL A 88 6.26 6.09 -1.41
N CYS A 89 5.71 4.91 -1.65
CA CYS A 89 6.40 3.68 -1.29
C CYS A 89 7.55 3.37 -2.25
N ALA A 90 8.60 2.74 -1.72
CA ALA A 90 9.67 2.15 -2.52
C ALA A 90 9.14 1.11 -3.51
N ASN A 91 9.96 0.78 -4.51
CA ASN A 91 9.57 -0.09 -5.62
C ASN A 91 8.97 -1.42 -5.15
N GLY A 92 7.84 -1.81 -5.76
CA GLY A 92 7.12 -3.05 -5.46
C GLY A 92 6.11 -2.96 -4.31
N LEU A 93 6.07 -1.84 -3.58
CA LEU A 93 5.11 -1.61 -2.50
C LEU A 93 3.93 -0.76 -2.99
N LYS A 94 2.75 -0.96 -2.39
CA LYS A 94 1.57 -0.11 -2.60
C LYS A 94 1.23 0.65 -1.32
N CYS A 95 0.70 1.86 -1.48
CA CYS A 95 0.25 2.68 -0.37
C CYS A 95 -1.18 2.28 0.04
N CYS A 96 -1.30 1.40 1.03
CA CYS A 96 -2.57 0.84 1.50
C CYS A 96 -2.92 1.44 2.85
N SER A 97 -4.08 2.11 2.97
CA SER A 97 -4.51 2.76 4.21
C SER A 97 -3.42 3.64 4.86
N ASN A 98 -2.75 4.48 4.04
CA ASN A 98 -1.61 5.32 4.42
C ASN A 98 -0.34 4.60 4.87
N VAL A 99 -0.19 3.30 4.59
CA VAL A 99 1.03 2.56 4.95
C VAL A 99 1.54 1.79 3.74
N CYS A 100 2.86 1.79 3.54
CA CYS A 100 3.48 1.02 2.50
C CYS A 100 3.46 -0.47 2.83
N ARG A 101 2.83 -1.27 1.96
CA ARG A 101 2.66 -2.70 2.13
C ARG A 101 2.97 -3.45 0.85
N LYS A 102 3.46 -4.68 0.99
CA LYS A 102 3.44 -5.65 -0.09
C LYS A 102 2.00 -6.07 -0.35
N VAL A 103 1.67 -6.20 -1.62
CA VAL A 103 0.36 -6.64 -2.07
C VAL A 103 0.62 -7.64 -3.19
N ASP A 104 0.32 -8.91 -2.91
CA ASP A 104 0.39 -10.00 -3.88
C ASP A 104 -0.57 -9.80 -5.06
#